data_AF-A0A4R4Q9Y6-F1
#
_entry.id   AF-A0A4R4Q9Y6-F1
#
_cell.length_a   1.000
_cell.length_b   1.000
_cell.length_c   1.000
_cell.angle_alpha   90.00
_cell.angle_beta   90.00
_cell.angle_gamma   90.00
#
_symmetry.space_group_name_H-M   'P 1'
#
loop_
_entity.id
_entity.type
_entity.pdbx_description
1 polymer ?
#
loop_
_entity_poly.entity_id
_entity_poly.type
_entity_poly.pdbx_seq_one_letter_code
_entity_poly.pdbx_strand_id
1 'polypeptide(L)'
;MVTVLDDIRTVTGHIGSHPTWNCEACGEPWPCPVFQAIPAHQLTTSTLIPAMSFLLSRAIKDLRGRPEGPEPPQIVKRFVWFLPLSDDEARAIALRLR
;
A
#
# COMPACT_ATOMS: atom_id res chain seq x y z
N MET A 1 -9.51 5.42 -11.71
CA MET A 1 -8.65 5.18 -10.52
C MET A 1 -9.38 5.45 -9.22
N VAL A 2 -10.08 6.58 -9.07
CA VAL A 2 -11.00 6.83 -7.92
C VAL A 2 -11.96 5.66 -7.72
N THR A 3 -12.53 5.15 -8.81
CA THR A 3 -13.42 3.97 -8.83
C THR A 3 -12.81 2.74 -8.16
N VAL A 4 -11.52 2.42 -8.41
CA VAL A 4 -10.89 1.21 -7.86
C VAL A 4 -10.62 1.32 -6.36
N LEU A 5 -10.34 2.53 -5.87
CA LEU A 5 -10.17 2.76 -4.43
C LEU A 5 -11.51 2.73 -3.69
N ASP A 6 -12.56 3.27 -4.32
CA ASP A 6 -13.93 3.17 -3.80
C ASP A 6 -14.43 1.71 -3.83
N ASP A 7 -14.07 0.93 -4.85
CA ASP A 7 -14.36 -0.51 -4.92
C ASP A 7 -13.63 -1.26 -3.80
N ILE A 8 -12.33 -0.99 -3.59
CA ILE A 8 -11.56 -1.55 -2.47
C ILE A 8 -12.23 -1.20 -1.13
N ARG A 9 -12.61 0.07 -0.93
CA ARG A 9 -13.31 0.47 0.30
C ARG A 9 -14.66 -0.24 0.44
N THR A 10 -15.43 -0.37 -0.64
CA THR A 10 -16.76 -0.99 -0.63
C THR A 10 -16.69 -2.49 -0.35
N VAL A 11 -15.74 -3.19 -0.96
CA VAL A 11 -15.59 -4.65 -0.82
C VAL A 11 -14.99 -5.00 0.54
N THR A 12 -14.03 -4.21 1.00
CA THR A 12 -13.20 -4.60 2.16
C THR A 12 -13.52 -3.83 3.43
N GLY A 13 -14.02 -2.60 3.34
CA GLY A 13 -14.12 -1.67 4.47
C GLY A 13 -12.77 -1.17 5.00
N HIS A 14 -11.64 -1.67 4.49
CA HIS A 14 -10.30 -1.41 5.00
C HIS A 14 -9.45 -0.65 3.97
N ILE A 15 -9.40 0.67 4.10
CA ILE A 15 -8.54 1.54 3.28
C ILE A 15 -7.61 2.39 4.15
N GLY A 16 -6.44 2.74 3.63
CA GLY A 16 -5.47 3.59 4.31
C GLY A 16 -5.74 5.08 4.07
N SER A 17 -5.71 5.88 5.13
CA SER A 17 -5.87 7.33 5.05
C SER A 17 -4.52 8.06 5.08
N HIS A 18 -4.28 8.92 4.10
CA HIS A 18 -3.19 9.90 4.15
C HIS A 18 -3.35 10.81 5.41
N PRO A 19 -2.25 11.30 6.03
CA PRO A 19 -0.85 11.11 5.65
C PRO A 19 -0.19 9.96 6.41
N THR A 20 -0.83 9.40 7.43
CA THR A 20 -0.25 8.34 8.28
C THR A 20 -0.33 6.96 7.62
N TRP A 21 -1.24 6.80 6.65
CA TRP A 21 -1.55 5.53 6.00
C TRP A 21 -1.98 4.46 7.00
N ASN A 22 -2.60 4.88 8.09
CA ASN A 22 -3.29 3.97 8.99
C ASN A 22 -4.65 3.61 8.38
N CYS A 23 -5.11 2.41 8.65
CA CYS A 23 -6.39 1.94 8.16
C CYS A 23 -7.52 2.71 8.84
N GLU A 24 -8.48 3.21 8.06
CA GLU A 24 -9.64 3.94 8.58
C GLU A 24 -10.52 3.07 9.49
N ALA A 25 -10.55 1.75 9.28
CA ALA A 25 -11.41 0.85 10.04
C ALA A 25 -10.78 0.30 11.33
N CYS A 26 -9.48 -0.03 11.31
CA CYS A 26 -8.82 -0.67 12.47
C CYS A 26 -7.62 0.10 13.03
N GLY A 27 -7.22 1.22 12.44
CA GLY A 27 -6.08 2.03 12.91
C GLY A 27 -4.70 1.45 12.62
N GLU A 28 -4.61 0.18 12.23
CA GLU A 28 -3.34 -0.50 11.90
C GLU A 28 -2.67 0.09 10.65
N PRO A 29 -1.34 -0.03 10.50
CA PRO A 29 -0.63 0.34 9.28
C PRO A 29 -1.25 -0.34 8.04
N TRP A 30 -1.87 0.45 7.15
CA TRP A 30 -2.47 -0.06 5.92
C TRP A 30 -1.41 -0.31 4.83
N PRO A 31 -1.46 -1.40 4.04
CA PRO A 31 -2.44 -2.48 4.03
C PRO A 31 -2.42 -3.28 5.33
N CYS A 32 -3.54 -3.31 6.05
CA CYS A 32 -3.61 -3.93 7.37
C CYS A 32 -3.79 -5.46 7.23
N PRO A 33 -3.50 -6.26 8.28
CA PRO A 33 -3.63 -7.71 8.21
C PRO A 33 -4.99 -8.21 7.71
N VAL A 34 -6.08 -7.52 8.09
CA VAL A 34 -7.44 -7.84 7.61
C VAL A 34 -7.56 -7.67 6.09
N PHE A 35 -7.01 -6.59 5.53
CA PHE A 35 -7.01 -6.37 4.09
C PHE A 35 -6.10 -7.38 3.36
N GLN A 36 -4.93 -7.68 3.93
CA GLN A 36 -3.98 -8.64 3.34
C GLN A 36 -4.53 -10.07 3.31
N ALA A 37 -5.45 -10.43 4.22
CA ALA A 37 -6.08 -11.74 4.28
C ALA A 37 -7.19 -11.96 3.23
N ILE A 38 -7.57 -10.92 2.48
CA ILE A 38 -8.66 -11.00 1.50
C ILE A 38 -8.20 -11.86 0.32
N PRO A 39 -8.98 -12.90 -0.06
CA PRO A 39 -8.60 -13.78 -1.15
C PRO A 39 -8.42 -13.02 -2.48
N ALA A 40 -7.40 -13.40 -3.25
CA ALA A 40 -7.10 -12.78 -4.56
C ALA A 40 -8.26 -12.88 -5.58
N HIS A 41 -9.22 -13.79 -5.42
CA HIS A 41 -10.41 -13.82 -6.29
C HIS A 41 -11.39 -12.67 -6.01
N GLN A 42 -11.33 -12.07 -4.82
CA GLN A 42 -12.11 -10.87 -4.44
C GLN A 42 -11.39 -9.58 -4.82
N LEU A 43 -10.06 -9.64 -4.99
CA LEU A 43 -9.21 -8.53 -5.44
C LEU A 43 -8.55 -8.93 -6.75
N THR A 44 -9.18 -8.65 -7.89
CA THR A 44 -8.61 -9.00 -9.19
C THR A 44 -7.17 -8.48 -9.31
N THR A 45 -6.18 -9.38 -9.41
CA THR A 45 -4.76 -9.02 -9.37
C THR A 45 -4.37 -7.98 -10.44
N SER A 46 -5.06 -8.01 -11.58
CA SER A 46 -4.89 -7.06 -12.69
C SER A 46 -5.29 -5.62 -12.33
N THR A 47 -6.19 -5.42 -11.37
CA THR A 47 -6.59 -4.09 -10.87
C THR A 47 -5.84 -3.71 -9.58
N LEU A 48 -5.47 -4.71 -8.77
CA LEU A 48 -4.74 -4.51 -7.52
C LEU A 48 -3.35 -3.89 -7.76
N ILE A 49 -2.57 -4.42 -8.71
CA ILE A 49 -1.21 -3.90 -8.97
C ILE A 49 -1.23 -2.41 -9.37
N PRO A 50 -2.04 -1.95 -10.34
CA PRO A 50 -2.14 -0.52 -10.66
C PRO A 50 -2.64 0.33 -9.49
N ALA A 51 -3.62 -0.15 -8.72
CA ALA A 51 -4.14 0.57 -7.55
C ALA A 51 -3.07 0.74 -6.46
N MET A 52 -2.39 -0.36 -6.10
CA MET A 52 -1.32 -0.35 -5.11
C MET A 52 -0.13 0.48 -5.57
N SER A 53 0.25 0.43 -6.85
CA SER A 53 1.34 1.26 -7.40
C SER A 53 1.04 2.75 -7.27
N PHE A 54 -0.21 3.15 -7.53
CA PHE A 54 -0.64 4.53 -7.36
C PHE A 54 -0.59 4.97 -5.90
N LEU A 55 -1.15 4.16 -4.99
CA LEU A 55 -1.15 4.46 -3.56
C LEU A 55 0.28 4.51 -3.00
N LEU A 56 1.15 3.59 -3.41
CA LEU A 56 2.55 3.57 -3.04
C LEU A 56 3.25 4.89 -3.40
N SER A 57 3.00 5.46 -4.59
CA SER A 57 3.60 6.74 -4.99
C SER A 57 3.20 7.90 -4.04
N ARG A 58 1.99 7.86 -3.48
CA ARG A 58 1.53 8.84 -2.49
C ARG A 58 2.12 8.54 -1.11
N ALA A 59 2.08 7.28 -0.69
CA ALA A 59 2.65 6.84 0.59
C ALA A 59 4.15 7.15 0.72
N ILE A 60 4.91 7.02 -0.37
CA ILE A 60 6.32 7.43 -0.40
C ILE A 60 6.46 8.93 -0.10
N LYS A 61 5.61 9.79 -0.67
CA LYS A 61 5.66 11.24 -0.42
C LYS A 61 5.34 11.57 1.03
N ASP A 62 4.39 10.84 1.63
CA ASP A 62 3.92 11.18 2.96
C ASP A 62 4.83 10.63 4.06
N LEU A 63 5.30 9.40 3.91
CA LEU A 63 6.00 8.65 4.97
C LEU A 63 7.52 8.80 4.92
N ARG A 64 8.11 9.07 3.74
CA ARG A 64 9.57 9.20 3.59
C ARG A 64 10.11 10.32 4.47
N GLY A 65 11.20 10.04 5.18
CA GLY A 65 11.93 11.03 5.96
C GLY A 65 11.25 11.44 7.27
N ARG A 66 10.16 10.76 7.67
CA ARG A 66 9.58 10.96 9.01
C ARG A 66 10.52 10.42 10.08
N PRO A 67 10.77 11.16 11.17
CA PRO A 67 11.42 10.63 12.34
C PRO A 67 10.67 9.38 12.82
N GLU A 68 11.40 8.29 13.08
CA GLU A 68 10.85 7.00 13.52
C GLU A 68 9.86 6.33 12.54
N GLY A 69 9.75 6.86 11.31
CA GLY A 69 8.91 6.30 10.25
C GLY A 69 9.58 5.16 9.48
N PRO A 70 8.82 4.45 8.63
CA PRO A 70 9.37 3.40 7.79
C PRO A 70 10.33 3.98 6.74
N GLU A 71 11.45 3.29 6.53
CA GLU A 71 12.39 3.60 5.46
C GLU A 71 11.75 3.36 4.08
N PRO A 72 12.19 4.05 3.01
CA PRO A 72 11.58 3.94 1.68
C PRO A 72 11.40 2.51 1.15
N PRO A 73 12.37 1.58 1.29
CA PRO A 73 12.17 0.18 0.90
C PRO A 73 11.09 -0.54 1.74
N GLN A 74 10.96 -0.21 3.02
CA GLN A 74 9.93 -0.78 3.90
C GLN A 74 8.53 -0.30 3.47
N ILE A 75 8.40 0.97 3.07
CA ILE A 75 7.15 1.50 2.49
C ILE A 75 6.77 0.72 1.23
N VAL A 76 7.74 0.47 0.32
CA VAL A 76 7.50 -0.32 -0.90
C VAL A 76 6.99 -1.72 -0.54
N LYS A 77 7.75 -2.49 0.24
CA LYS A 77 7.37 -3.87 0.61
C LYS A 77 6.01 -3.94 1.30
N ARG A 78 5.66 -2.94 2.11
CA ARG A 78 4.35 -2.83 2.76
C ARG A 78 3.20 -2.70 1.77
N PHE A 79 3.34 -1.90 0.72
CA PHE A 79 2.25 -1.66 -0.26
C PHE A 79 2.20 -2.71 -1.39
N VAL A 80 3.21 -3.56 -1.54
CA VAL A 80 3.19 -4.66 -2.51
C VAL A 80 3.49 -6.01 -1.85
N TRP A 81 2.96 -6.22 -0.63
CA TRP A 81 3.15 -7.41 0.21
C TRP A 81 2.91 -8.75 -0.49
N PHE A 82 2.09 -8.76 -1.54
CA PHE A 82 1.77 -9.94 -2.35
C PHE A 82 2.81 -10.23 -3.45
N LEU A 83 3.85 -9.40 -3.60
CA LEU A 83 4.96 -9.62 -4.53
C LEU A 83 6.21 -10.09 -3.78
N PRO A 84 6.94 -11.09 -4.29
CA PRO A 84 8.18 -11.55 -3.70
C PRO A 84 9.34 -10.60 -4.06
N LEU A 85 9.40 -9.43 -3.43
CA LEU A 85 10.49 -8.46 -3.65
C LEU A 85 11.63 -8.63 -2.66
N SER A 86 12.85 -8.64 -3.19
CA SER A 86 14.08 -8.43 -2.41
C SER A 86 14.19 -6.98 -1.90
N ASP A 87 15.07 -6.76 -0.93
CA ASP A 87 15.33 -5.41 -0.40
C ASP A 87 15.96 -4.49 -1.46
N ASP A 88 16.79 -5.04 -2.35
CA ASP A 88 17.41 -4.30 -3.44
C ASP A 88 16.39 -3.86 -4.49
N GLU A 89 15.45 -4.74 -4.86
CA GLU A 89 14.34 -4.38 -5.75
C GLU A 89 13.43 -3.32 -5.12
N ALA A 90 13.08 -3.48 -3.84
CA ALA A 90 12.28 -2.51 -3.11
C ALA A 90 12.97 -1.14 -3.05
N ARG A 91 14.28 -1.11 -2.81
CA ARG A 91 15.08 0.12 -2.85
C ARG A 91 15.11 0.73 -4.25
N ALA A 92 15.29 -0.07 -5.29
CA ALA A 92 15.31 0.40 -6.67
C ALA A 92 13.97 0.99 -7.12
N ILE A 93 12.85 0.45 -6.63
CA ILE A 93 11.51 1.02 -6.84
C ILE A 93 11.36 2.33 -6.07
N ALA A 94 11.73 2.36 -4.79
CA ALA A 94 11.64 3.56 -3.96
C ALA A 94 12.41 4.75 -4.56
N LEU A 95 13.59 4.51 -5.14
CA LEU A 95 14.40 5.52 -5.82
C LEU A 95 13.72 6.10 -7.08
N ARG A 96 12.90 5.31 -7.78
CA ARG A 96 12.13 5.76 -8.96
C ARG A 96 10.92 6.61 -8.59
N LEU A 97 10.36 6.39 -7.40
CA LEU A 97 9.18 7.09 -6.89
C LEU A 97 9.51 8.38 -6.11
N ARG A 98 10.72 8.91 -6.29
CA ARG A 98 11.17 10.15 -5.63
C ARG A 98 10.45 11.39 -6.14
#